data_AF-A0A0E0Y8I7-F1
#
_entry.id   AF-A0A0E0Y8I7-F1
#
_cell.length_a   1.000
_cell.length_b   1.000
_cell.length_c   1.000
_cell.angle_alpha   90.00
_cell.angle_beta   90.00
_cell.angle_gamma   90.00
#
_symmetry.space_group_name_H-M   'P 1'
#
loop_
_entity.id
_entity.type
_entity.pdbx_description
1 polymer ?
#
loop_
_entity_poly.entity_id
_entity_poly.type
_entity_poly.pdbx_seq_one_letter_code
_entity_poly.pdbx_strand_id
1 'polypeptide(L)'
;MKVVSDSFNDMHKRRYFNDTMDIINYNRKTIRYTDIIFYFRTLKEIRLKYPFKELESLFEPLNVYPFYYFMPFLFISDLHDKGQYIERIRYVGIISTLIARRAILTDLFVDEQYEQLISRNMGDLKKEYLGYYLQIIDVEINNIASKIFIEPSSFYAFYNRRFNEYVNTMLMEKDISPLIGMDEGAFKKYAVGKSILHLLVSDMVLHIIKKQELTHQFDNMMKSFIMYLTLQDDVLDIMEDIQKQQPSHFYPWISDGKIIESIDENVEKAVLLKFYLGGGIERCEDLINKYVEDIITAVKKINHPLKSWLEVIERMSLKTKDKLDSFKAVRDELHFFLSQQG
;
A
#
# COMPACT_ATOMS: atom_id res chain seq x y z
N MET A 1 -18.46 26.45 13.81
CA MET A 1 -18.38 26.18 12.36
C MET A 1 -17.83 24.77 12.18
N LYS A 2 -18.68 23.78 11.89
CA LYS A 2 -18.29 22.40 11.52
C LYS A 2 -18.48 22.25 10.02
N VAL A 3 -17.57 22.78 9.21
CA VAL A 3 -17.57 22.57 7.75
C VAL A 3 -16.14 22.83 7.28
N VAL A 4 -15.43 21.80 6.80
CA VAL A 4 -14.50 21.74 5.62
C VAL A 4 -13.95 20.30 5.48
N SER A 5 -13.81 19.53 6.57
CA SER A 5 -13.13 18.21 6.56
C SER A 5 -13.76 17.16 5.66
N ASP A 6 -15.09 17.00 5.71
CA ASP A 6 -15.74 15.84 5.08
C ASP A 6 -15.76 15.96 3.55
N SER A 7 -15.97 17.17 3.02
CA SER A 7 -15.89 17.44 1.59
C SER A 7 -14.46 17.35 1.04
N PHE A 8 -13.47 17.79 1.82
CA PHE A 8 -12.06 17.73 1.45
C PHE A 8 -11.59 16.26 1.41
N ASN A 9 -11.94 15.47 2.42
CA ASN A 9 -11.63 14.04 2.47
C ASN A 9 -12.31 13.25 1.35
N ASP A 10 -13.56 13.58 0.98
CA ASP A 10 -14.24 12.92 -0.16
C ASP A 10 -13.54 13.24 -1.50
N MET A 11 -13.07 14.48 -1.71
CA MET A 11 -12.30 14.81 -2.92
C MET A 11 -10.96 14.07 -2.99
N HIS A 12 -10.21 14.00 -1.88
CA HIS A 12 -8.93 13.27 -1.85
C HIS A 12 -9.11 11.78 -2.14
N LYS A 13 -10.15 11.14 -1.58
CA LYS A 13 -10.45 9.73 -1.83
C LYS A 13 -10.85 9.46 -3.27
N ARG A 14 -11.69 10.32 -3.83
CA ARG A 14 -12.05 10.25 -5.25
C ARG A 14 -10.82 10.43 -6.13
N ARG A 15 -9.89 11.33 -5.76
CA ARG A 15 -8.60 11.46 -6.45
C ARG A 15 -7.79 10.16 -6.34
N TYR A 16 -7.60 9.57 -5.17
CA TYR A 16 -6.88 8.29 -5.03
C TYR A 16 -7.52 7.14 -5.81
N PHE A 17 -8.86 7.05 -5.79
CA PHE A 17 -9.59 6.07 -6.59
C PHE A 17 -9.39 6.31 -8.08
N ASN A 18 -9.56 7.55 -8.55
CA ASN A 18 -9.36 7.92 -9.95
C ASN A 18 -7.92 7.69 -10.39
N ASP A 19 -6.93 8.05 -9.56
CA ASP A 19 -5.51 7.80 -9.83
C ASP A 19 -5.23 6.31 -9.93
N THR A 20 -5.78 5.49 -9.02
CA THR A 20 -5.67 4.02 -9.09
C THR A 20 -6.26 3.49 -10.39
N MET A 21 -7.43 4.00 -10.78
CA MET A 21 -8.07 3.63 -12.04
C MET A 21 -7.26 4.11 -13.25
N ASP A 22 -6.73 5.31 -13.25
CA ASP A 22 -5.92 5.85 -14.36
C ASP A 22 -4.64 5.03 -14.54
N ILE A 23 -4.01 4.62 -13.44
CA ILE A 23 -2.81 3.77 -13.45
C ILE A 23 -3.16 2.36 -13.96
N ILE A 24 -4.12 1.68 -13.35
CA ILE A 24 -4.43 0.27 -13.65
C ILE A 24 -5.11 0.11 -15.01
N ASN A 25 -5.93 1.08 -15.38
CA ASN A 25 -6.82 1.02 -16.54
C ASN A 25 -6.36 1.89 -17.70
N TYR A 26 -5.10 2.34 -17.70
CA TYR A 26 -4.52 3.18 -18.75
C TYR A 26 -4.84 2.66 -20.18
N ASN A 27 -4.79 1.35 -20.39
CA ASN A 27 -5.08 0.72 -21.69
C ASN A 27 -6.50 0.13 -21.82
N ARG A 28 -7.41 0.47 -20.88
CA ARG A 28 -8.84 0.08 -20.82
C ARG A 28 -9.14 -1.44 -20.81
N LYS A 29 -8.14 -2.30 -20.58
CA LYS A 29 -8.26 -3.76 -20.73
C LYS A 29 -8.26 -4.54 -19.41
N THR A 30 -7.82 -3.92 -18.32
CA THR A 30 -7.60 -4.60 -17.02
C THR A 30 -8.89 -4.72 -16.22
N ILE A 31 -9.54 -3.59 -15.94
CA ILE A 31 -10.74 -3.47 -15.10
C ILE A 31 -11.89 -2.95 -15.95
N ARG A 32 -13.04 -3.61 -15.89
CA ARG A 32 -14.27 -3.14 -16.52
C ARG A 32 -15.12 -2.38 -15.52
N TYR A 33 -16.03 -1.55 -16.04
CA TYR A 33 -17.00 -0.84 -15.20
C TYR A 33 -17.84 -1.80 -14.32
N THR A 34 -18.13 -3.01 -14.80
CA THR A 34 -18.84 -4.03 -14.02
C THR A 34 -18.03 -4.56 -12.83
N ASP A 35 -16.70 -4.53 -12.90
CA ASP A 35 -15.82 -4.91 -11.79
C ASP A 35 -15.84 -3.84 -10.70
N ILE A 36 -15.96 -2.56 -11.07
CA ILE A 36 -16.15 -1.45 -10.12
C ILE A 36 -17.52 -1.55 -9.44
N ILE A 37 -18.59 -1.75 -10.21
CA ILE A 37 -19.94 -1.93 -9.65
C ILE A 37 -19.96 -3.10 -8.66
N PHE A 38 -19.29 -4.21 -9.00
CA PHE A 38 -19.20 -5.36 -8.13
C PHE A 38 -18.55 -4.98 -6.79
N TYR A 39 -17.42 -4.26 -6.80
CA TYR A 39 -16.74 -3.82 -5.58
C TYR A 39 -17.68 -3.07 -4.62
N PHE A 40 -18.34 -2.02 -5.14
CA PHE A 40 -19.22 -1.18 -4.34
C PHE A 40 -20.46 -1.93 -3.86
N ARG A 41 -21.07 -2.76 -4.71
CA ARG A 41 -22.26 -3.53 -4.33
C ARG A 41 -21.94 -4.57 -3.27
N THR A 42 -20.87 -5.34 -3.44
CA THR A 42 -20.52 -6.41 -2.49
C THR A 42 -20.17 -5.85 -1.12
N LEU A 43 -19.40 -4.76 -1.02
CA LEU A 43 -19.11 -4.15 0.28
C LEU A 43 -20.38 -3.55 0.94
N LYS A 44 -21.27 -2.95 0.15
CA LYS A 44 -22.57 -2.48 0.64
C LYS A 44 -23.43 -3.64 1.14
N GLU A 45 -23.49 -4.75 0.41
CA GLU A 45 -24.23 -5.95 0.81
C GLU A 45 -23.68 -6.54 2.10
N ILE A 46 -22.36 -6.65 2.24
CA ILE A 46 -21.71 -7.07 3.49
C ILE A 46 -22.14 -6.17 4.64
N ARG A 47 -22.01 -4.84 4.47
CA ARG A 47 -22.40 -3.85 5.49
C ARG A 47 -23.85 -4.04 5.96
N LEU A 48 -24.77 -4.28 5.03
CA LEU A 48 -26.21 -4.38 5.31
C LEU A 48 -26.60 -5.67 6.05
N LYS A 49 -25.73 -6.68 6.12
CA LYS A 49 -25.99 -7.91 6.91
C LYS A 49 -25.96 -7.66 8.42
N TYR A 50 -25.30 -6.59 8.87
CA TYR A 50 -24.99 -6.35 10.26
C TYR A 50 -25.68 -5.07 10.76
N PRO A 51 -26.23 -5.05 11.98
CA PRO A 51 -27.09 -3.95 12.45
C PRO A 51 -26.33 -2.71 12.96
N PHE A 52 -25.01 -2.63 12.77
CA PHE A 52 -24.16 -1.60 13.38
C PHE A 52 -23.92 -0.45 12.41
N LYS A 53 -24.22 0.76 12.86
CA LYS A 53 -24.10 1.97 12.04
C LYS A 53 -22.63 2.34 11.79
N GLU A 54 -21.74 2.05 12.73
CA GLU A 54 -20.30 2.29 12.59
C GLU A 54 -19.69 1.46 11.43
N LEU A 55 -20.38 0.43 10.93
CA LEU A 55 -19.91 -0.35 9.78
C LEU A 55 -20.07 0.39 8.45
N GLU A 56 -20.82 1.49 8.41
CA GLU A 56 -20.95 2.31 7.21
C GLU A 56 -19.59 2.81 6.74
N SER A 57 -18.78 3.35 7.66
CA SER A 57 -17.43 3.82 7.36
C SER A 57 -16.45 2.69 7.12
N LEU A 58 -16.56 1.59 7.87
CA LEU A 58 -15.67 0.44 7.73
C LEU A 58 -15.77 -0.16 6.33
N PHE A 59 -16.99 -0.33 5.81
CA PHE A 59 -17.22 -0.96 4.50
C PHE A 59 -17.38 0.04 3.36
N GLU A 60 -17.20 1.35 3.58
CA GLU A 60 -17.15 2.32 2.50
C GLU A 60 -15.96 1.99 1.57
N PRO A 61 -16.20 1.68 0.28
CA PRO A 61 -15.15 1.28 -0.65
C PRO A 61 -14.03 2.31 -0.80
N LEU A 62 -14.33 3.60 -0.61
CA LEU A 62 -13.40 4.71 -0.76
C LEU A 62 -12.51 4.98 0.48
N ASN A 63 -12.79 4.34 1.62
CA ASN A 63 -12.02 4.56 2.86
C ASN A 63 -10.75 3.70 2.95
N VAL A 64 -10.57 2.75 2.02
CA VAL A 64 -9.41 1.86 1.93
C VAL A 64 -8.77 1.99 0.56
N TYR A 65 -7.46 1.80 0.48
CA TYR A 65 -6.71 1.91 -0.76
C TYR A 65 -7.29 0.98 -1.84
N PRO A 66 -7.88 1.52 -2.93
CA PRO A 66 -8.63 0.71 -3.91
C PRO A 66 -7.76 -0.31 -4.67
N PHE A 67 -6.44 -0.10 -4.67
CA PHE A 67 -5.49 -0.99 -5.32
C PHE A 67 -5.61 -2.44 -4.82
N TYR A 68 -5.91 -2.68 -3.54
CA TYR A 68 -6.10 -4.04 -3.02
C TYR A 68 -7.23 -4.81 -3.72
N TYR A 69 -8.28 -4.12 -4.18
CA TYR A 69 -9.34 -4.74 -4.95
C TYR A 69 -8.94 -4.97 -6.42
N PHE A 70 -8.22 -4.04 -7.03
CA PHE A 70 -7.93 -4.06 -8.47
C PHE A 70 -6.63 -4.80 -8.84
N MET A 71 -5.65 -4.87 -7.94
CA MET A 71 -4.37 -5.57 -8.13
C MET A 71 -4.53 -7.04 -8.56
N PRO A 72 -5.46 -7.85 -8.00
CA PRO A 72 -5.70 -9.22 -8.46
C PRO A 72 -5.92 -9.37 -9.96
N PHE A 73 -6.53 -8.38 -10.62
CA PHE A 73 -6.82 -8.43 -12.05
C PHE A 73 -5.56 -8.32 -12.92
N LEU A 74 -4.50 -7.65 -12.43
CA LEU A 74 -3.25 -7.49 -13.16
C LEU A 74 -2.58 -8.84 -13.45
N PHE A 75 -2.72 -9.81 -12.55
CA PHE A 75 -2.15 -11.15 -12.68
C PHE A 75 -2.83 -12.03 -13.74
N ILE A 76 -4.09 -11.70 -14.10
CA ILE A 76 -4.89 -12.48 -15.05
C ILE A 76 -5.21 -11.72 -16.34
N SER A 77 -4.93 -10.42 -16.40
CA SER A 77 -5.36 -9.53 -17.50
C SER A 77 -4.86 -9.99 -18.86
N ASP A 78 -3.67 -10.57 -18.90
CA ASP A 78 -2.97 -11.00 -20.11
C ASP A 78 -3.16 -12.49 -20.43
N LEU A 79 -3.98 -13.21 -19.65
CA LEU A 79 -4.30 -14.61 -19.92
C LEU A 79 -5.34 -14.73 -21.04
N HIS A 80 -5.13 -15.65 -21.96
CA HIS A 80 -6.06 -15.94 -23.06
C HIS A 80 -7.42 -16.44 -22.56
N ASP A 81 -7.43 -17.17 -21.45
CA ASP A 81 -8.59 -17.80 -20.84
C ASP A 81 -9.10 -17.03 -19.60
N LYS A 82 -8.69 -15.77 -19.42
CA LYS A 82 -9.00 -14.96 -18.22
C LYS A 82 -10.47 -14.95 -17.82
N GLY A 83 -11.38 -15.05 -18.80
CA GLY A 83 -12.83 -15.07 -18.61
C GLY A 83 -13.29 -16.10 -17.58
N GLN A 84 -12.62 -17.25 -17.48
CA GLN A 84 -12.98 -18.30 -16.51
C GLN A 84 -12.61 -17.95 -15.07
N TYR A 85 -11.70 -17.00 -14.86
CA TYR A 85 -11.19 -16.64 -13.54
C TYR A 85 -11.81 -15.36 -12.98
N ILE A 86 -12.36 -14.47 -13.84
CA ILE A 86 -12.81 -13.12 -13.47
C ILE A 86 -13.69 -13.10 -12.21
N GLU A 87 -14.67 -14.00 -12.12
CA GLU A 87 -15.58 -14.01 -10.96
C GLU A 87 -14.83 -14.31 -9.66
N ARG A 88 -13.97 -15.33 -9.66
CA ARG A 88 -13.15 -15.66 -8.48
C ARG A 88 -12.17 -14.53 -8.15
N ILE A 89 -11.61 -13.87 -9.16
CA ILE A 89 -10.68 -12.75 -8.98
C ILE A 89 -11.36 -11.52 -8.37
N ARG A 90 -12.62 -11.23 -8.72
CA ARG A 90 -13.39 -10.18 -8.04
C ARG A 90 -13.50 -10.46 -6.54
N TYR A 91 -13.80 -11.70 -6.17
CA TYR A 91 -13.88 -12.13 -4.78
C TYR A 91 -12.53 -12.14 -4.07
N VAL A 92 -11.42 -12.48 -4.75
CA VAL A 92 -10.06 -12.25 -4.23
C VAL A 92 -9.89 -10.77 -3.91
N GLY A 93 -10.27 -9.87 -4.81
CA GLY A 93 -10.24 -8.43 -4.55
C GLY A 93 -11.02 -8.05 -3.29
N ILE A 94 -12.23 -8.59 -3.08
CA ILE A 94 -12.99 -8.35 -1.85
C ILE A 94 -12.21 -8.87 -0.63
N ILE A 95 -11.75 -10.12 -0.63
CA ILE A 95 -10.96 -10.70 0.47
C ILE A 95 -9.73 -9.83 0.77
N SER A 96 -8.97 -9.43 -0.25
CA SER A 96 -7.79 -8.56 -0.09
C SER A 96 -8.14 -7.26 0.65
N THR A 97 -9.26 -6.62 0.27
CA THR A 97 -9.69 -5.39 0.94
C THR A 97 -10.26 -5.61 2.34
N LEU A 98 -10.82 -6.78 2.64
CA LEU A 98 -11.26 -7.16 3.99
C LEU A 98 -10.05 -7.39 4.89
N ILE A 99 -9.02 -8.07 4.40
CA ILE A 99 -7.77 -8.30 5.13
C ILE A 99 -7.04 -6.97 5.38
N ALA A 100 -7.01 -6.06 4.39
CA ALA A 100 -6.47 -4.72 4.59
C ALA A 100 -7.22 -3.94 5.69
N ARG A 101 -8.56 -4.03 5.74
CA ARG A 101 -9.36 -3.45 6.84
C ARG A 101 -8.98 -4.07 8.19
N ARG A 102 -8.85 -5.39 8.24
CA ARG A 102 -8.45 -6.11 9.44
C ARG A 102 -7.11 -5.61 9.98
N ALA A 103 -6.12 -5.46 9.10
CA ALA A 103 -4.79 -4.93 9.40
C ALA A 103 -4.88 -3.49 9.94
N ILE A 104 -5.55 -2.59 9.22
CA ILE A 104 -5.75 -1.18 9.63
C ILE A 104 -6.39 -1.10 11.02
N LEU A 105 -7.45 -1.84 11.29
CA LEU A 105 -8.09 -1.81 12.61
C LEU A 105 -7.17 -2.34 13.72
N THR A 106 -6.40 -3.39 13.43
CA THR A 106 -5.49 -3.97 14.41
C THR A 106 -4.39 -2.97 14.76
N ASP A 107 -3.71 -2.40 13.76
CA ASP A 107 -2.59 -1.49 13.97
C ASP A 107 -3.05 -0.18 14.64
N LEU A 108 -4.05 0.48 14.07
CA LEU A 108 -4.41 1.83 14.51
C LEU A 108 -5.01 1.86 15.91
N PHE A 109 -5.72 0.81 16.35
CA PHE A 109 -6.22 0.75 17.72
C PHE A 109 -5.18 0.27 18.73
N VAL A 110 -4.20 -0.55 18.32
CA VAL A 110 -3.11 -1.02 19.20
C VAL A 110 -2.11 0.11 19.45
N ASP A 111 -1.78 0.88 18.42
CA ASP A 111 -0.83 2.01 18.50
C ASP A 111 -1.51 3.35 18.80
N GLU A 112 -2.82 3.33 19.09
CA GLU A 112 -3.62 4.50 19.46
C GLU A 112 -3.58 5.64 18.42
N GLN A 113 -3.42 5.28 17.15
CA GLN A 113 -3.36 6.19 16.01
C GLN A 113 -4.77 6.57 15.51
N TYR A 114 -5.64 7.04 16.41
CA TYR A 114 -7.03 7.40 16.08
C TYR A 114 -7.14 8.48 15.02
N GLU A 115 -6.19 9.40 14.95
CA GLU A 115 -6.15 10.45 13.91
C GLU A 115 -6.07 9.86 12.50
N GLN A 116 -5.42 8.70 12.32
CA GLN A 116 -5.40 8.00 11.04
C GLN A 116 -6.76 7.34 10.70
N LEU A 117 -7.55 6.94 11.70
CA LEU A 117 -8.93 6.50 11.47
C LEU A 117 -9.78 7.69 11.03
N ILE A 118 -9.61 8.85 11.67
CA ILE A 118 -10.33 10.09 11.30
C ILE A 118 -9.96 10.52 9.87
N SER A 119 -8.68 10.51 9.50
CA SER A 119 -8.25 10.87 8.14
C SER A 119 -8.81 9.93 7.08
N ARG A 120 -9.02 8.64 7.43
CA ARG A 120 -9.70 7.64 6.60
C ARG A 120 -11.23 7.76 6.64
N ASN A 121 -11.80 8.70 7.39
CA ASN A 121 -13.26 8.85 7.66
C ASN A 121 -13.88 7.59 8.28
N MET A 122 -13.11 6.96 9.16
CA MET A 122 -13.50 5.84 10.02
C MET A 122 -13.46 6.24 11.50
N GLY A 123 -13.48 7.54 11.80
CA GLY A 123 -13.41 8.06 13.19
C GLY A 123 -14.65 7.77 14.03
N ASP A 124 -15.72 7.26 13.43
CA ASP A 124 -16.91 6.75 14.11
C ASP A 124 -16.73 5.33 14.67
N LEU A 125 -15.67 4.61 14.27
CA LEU A 125 -15.31 3.32 14.83
C LEU A 125 -14.83 3.47 16.28
N LYS A 126 -15.31 2.57 17.14
CA LYS A 126 -15.05 2.59 18.59
C LYS A 126 -14.11 1.47 18.98
N LYS A 127 -13.07 1.79 19.78
CA LYS A 127 -12.08 0.79 20.26
C LYS A 127 -12.77 -0.34 21.02
N GLU A 128 -13.83 -0.02 21.77
CA GLU A 128 -14.60 -0.97 22.57
C GLU A 128 -15.28 -2.06 21.72
N TYR A 129 -15.50 -1.79 20.43
CA TYR A 129 -16.12 -2.71 19.48
C TYR A 129 -15.12 -3.37 18.53
N LEU A 130 -13.82 -3.19 18.73
CA LEU A 130 -12.77 -3.76 17.87
C LEU A 130 -12.95 -5.26 17.64
N GLY A 131 -13.16 -6.04 18.71
CA GLY A 131 -13.37 -7.49 18.60
C GLY A 131 -14.56 -7.85 17.71
N TYR A 132 -15.62 -7.06 17.73
CA TYR A 132 -16.79 -7.25 16.89
C TYR A 132 -16.50 -6.95 15.41
N TYR A 133 -15.80 -5.85 15.13
CA TYR A 133 -15.40 -5.50 13.76
C TYR A 133 -14.50 -6.57 13.15
N LEU A 134 -13.50 -7.06 13.90
CA LEU A 134 -12.60 -8.12 13.45
C LEU A 134 -13.37 -9.42 13.21
N GLN A 135 -14.31 -9.78 14.10
CA GLN A 135 -15.12 -10.98 13.92
C GLN A 135 -15.97 -10.93 12.65
N ILE A 136 -16.61 -9.80 12.34
CA ILE A 136 -17.35 -9.66 11.08
C ILE A 136 -16.43 -9.85 9.88
N ILE A 137 -15.27 -9.18 9.88
CA ILE A 137 -14.32 -9.26 8.78
C ILE A 137 -13.89 -10.72 8.57
N ASP A 138 -13.53 -11.42 9.65
CA ASP A 138 -13.12 -12.83 9.60
C ASP A 138 -14.26 -13.74 9.08
N VAL A 139 -15.51 -13.51 9.52
CA VAL A 139 -16.69 -14.24 9.03
C VAL A 139 -16.89 -14.03 7.52
N GLU A 140 -16.76 -12.80 7.03
CA GLU A 140 -16.95 -12.50 5.61
C GLU A 140 -15.79 -13.02 4.75
N ILE A 141 -14.55 -12.98 5.24
CA ILE A 141 -13.41 -13.65 4.59
C ILE A 141 -13.72 -15.14 4.44
N ASN A 142 -14.17 -15.81 5.50
CA ASN A 142 -14.47 -17.25 5.49
C ASN A 142 -15.64 -17.58 4.53
N ASN A 143 -16.69 -16.74 4.53
CA ASN A 143 -17.85 -16.88 3.65
C ASN A 143 -17.48 -16.75 2.17
N ILE A 144 -16.51 -15.88 1.83
CA ILE A 144 -16.07 -15.71 0.45
C ILE A 144 -15.04 -16.79 0.08
N ALA A 145 -14.10 -17.11 0.98
CA ALA A 145 -13.06 -18.10 0.74
C ALA A 145 -13.67 -19.48 0.44
N SER A 146 -14.69 -19.89 1.21
CA SER A 146 -15.44 -21.14 0.97
C SER A 146 -16.17 -21.20 -0.37
N LYS A 147 -16.45 -20.05 -1.01
CA LYS A 147 -17.08 -20.00 -2.34
C LYS A 147 -16.09 -20.15 -3.48
N ILE A 148 -14.86 -19.64 -3.32
CA ILE A 148 -13.92 -19.49 -4.45
C ILE A 148 -12.73 -20.44 -4.40
N PHE A 149 -12.40 -20.99 -3.24
CA PHE A 149 -11.37 -22.01 -3.07
C PHE A 149 -12.01 -23.39 -2.96
N ILE A 150 -11.61 -24.30 -3.85
CA ILE A 150 -12.10 -25.69 -3.88
C ILE A 150 -11.75 -26.40 -2.56
N GLU A 151 -10.56 -26.10 -2.02
CA GLU A 151 -10.08 -26.57 -0.73
C GLU A 151 -9.77 -25.37 0.17
N PRO A 152 -10.68 -24.97 1.07
CA PRO A 152 -10.47 -23.82 1.96
C PRO A 152 -9.21 -23.95 2.83
N SER A 153 -8.78 -25.18 3.15
CA SER A 153 -7.53 -25.45 3.87
C SER A 153 -6.31 -24.87 3.16
N SER A 154 -6.28 -24.89 1.82
CA SER A 154 -5.22 -24.28 1.02
C SER A 154 -5.20 -22.76 1.19
N PHE A 155 -6.37 -22.11 1.26
CA PHE A 155 -6.46 -20.68 1.55
C PHE A 155 -5.87 -20.34 2.91
N TYR A 156 -6.29 -21.05 3.95
CA TYR A 156 -5.79 -20.80 5.31
C TYR A 156 -4.30 -21.06 5.44
N ALA A 157 -3.72 -22.00 4.68
CA ALA A 157 -2.29 -22.26 4.71
C ALA A 157 -1.46 -21.03 4.31
N PHE A 158 -1.75 -20.41 3.16
CA PHE A 158 -1.03 -19.21 2.75
C PHE A 158 -1.49 -17.95 3.50
N TYR A 159 -2.77 -17.84 3.86
CA TYR A 159 -3.30 -16.73 4.67
C TYR A 159 -2.60 -16.66 6.03
N ASN A 160 -2.60 -17.76 6.78
CA ASN A 160 -1.98 -17.80 8.11
C ASN A 160 -0.47 -17.58 8.02
N ARG A 161 0.21 -18.12 6.99
CA ARG A 161 1.64 -17.87 6.77
C ARG A 161 1.92 -16.37 6.63
N ARG A 162 1.27 -15.69 5.68
CA ARG A 162 1.52 -14.25 5.42
C ARG A 162 1.03 -13.36 6.54
N PHE A 163 -0.11 -13.68 7.15
CA PHE A 163 -0.66 -12.89 8.24
C PHE A 163 0.17 -13.03 9.52
N ASN A 164 0.72 -14.20 9.82
CA ASN A 164 1.65 -14.36 10.94
C ASN A 164 2.98 -13.64 10.68
N GLU A 165 3.48 -13.62 9.43
CA GLU A 165 4.64 -12.80 9.06
C GLU A 165 4.38 -11.32 9.36
N TYR A 166 3.22 -10.80 8.96
CA TYR A 166 2.81 -9.43 9.27
C TYR A 166 2.78 -9.17 10.77
N VAL A 167 2.05 -9.99 11.55
CA VAL A 167 1.92 -9.82 13.01
C VAL A 167 3.30 -9.85 13.68
N ASN A 168 4.17 -10.78 13.28
CA ASN A 168 5.53 -10.85 13.82
C ASN A 168 6.34 -9.59 13.49
N THR A 169 6.22 -9.05 12.28
CA THR A 169 6.87 -7.78 11.92
C THR A 169 6.35 -6.61 12.76
N MET A 170 5.03 -6.51 12.95
CA MET A 170 4.43 -5.44 13.76
C MET A 170 4.79 -5.56 15.25
N LEU A 171 4.83 -6.79 15.80
CA LEU A 171 5.23 -7.02 17.19
C LEU A 171 6.70 -6.65 17.43
N MET A 172 7.57 -6.87 16.44
CA MET A 172 8.99 -6.51 16.53
C MET A 172 9.26 -5.03 16.18
N GLU A 173 8.28 -4.26 15.71
CA GLU A 173 8.50 -2.89 15.27
C GLU A 173 9.08 -2.00 16.38
N LYS A 174 8.62 -2.18 17.63
CA LYS A 174 9.13 -1.45 18.80
C LYS A 174 10.57 -1.82 19.18
N ASP A 175 11.01 -3.03 18.84
CA ASP A 175 12.41 -3.47 19.02
C ASP A 175 13.30 -3.02 17.85
N ILE A 176 12.69 -2.59 16.74
CA ILE A 176 13.32 -2.16 15.48
C ILE A 176 13.35 -0.62 15.38
N SER A 177 12.58 0.11 16.18
CA SER A 177 12.65 1.57 16.31
C SER A 177 13.44 1.96 17.57
N PRO A 178 14.51 2.77 17.49
CA PRO A 178 14.94 3.57 16.35
C PRO A 178 16.20 2.97 15.70
N LEU A 179 16.07 2.03 14.75
CA LEU A 179 17.24 1.47 14.05
C LEU A 179 17.76 2.42 12.98
N ILE A 180 18.39 3.45 13.49
CA ILE A 180 19.41 4.19 12.80
C ILE A 180 20.59 3.25 12.57
N GLY A 181 20.87 2.95 11.30
CA GLY A 181 21.90 1.98 10.93
C GLY A 181 21.38 0.55 10.66
N MET A 182 20.07 0.37 10.47
CA MET A 182 19.56 -0.87 9.85
C MET A 182 20.22 -1.07 8.48
N ASP A 183 20.84 -2.22 8.24
CA ASP A 183 21.37 -2.53 6.92
C ASP A 183 20.22 -2.68 5.90
N GLU A 184 20.55 -2.50 4.62
CA GLU A 184 19.56 -2.56 3.53
C GLU A 184 18.76 -3.88 3.52
N GLY A 185 19.38 -5.00 3.89
CA GLY A 185 18.74 -6.30 3.95
C GLY A 185 17.70 -6.38 5.07
N ALA A 186 18.04 -5.88 6.26
CA ALA A 186 17.14 -5.79 7.39
C ALA A 186 15.98 -4.82 7.11
N PHE A 187 16.24 -3.65 6.52
CA PHE A 187 15.20 -2.69 6.12
C PHE A 187 14.23 -3.30 5.09
N LYS A 188 14.78 -3.98 4.07
CA LYS A 188 13.95 -4.70 3.09
C LYS A 188 13.07 -5.75 3.74
N LYS A 189 13.58 -6.51 4.71
CA LYS A 189 12.79 -7.51 5.44
C LYS A 189 11.64 -6.86 6.21
N TYR A 190 11.90 -5.73 6.87
CA TYR A 190 10.88 -4.95 7.58
C TYR A 190 9.81 -4.39 6.64
N ALA A 191 10.21 -3.67 5.58
CA ALA A 191 9.29 -3.08 4.60
C ALA A 191 8.40 -4.14 3.93
N VAL A 192 9.00 -5.28 3.53
CA VAL A 192 8.27 -6.43 2.99
C VAL A 192 7.31 -7.03 4.02
N GLY A 193 7.71 -7.14 5.28
CA GLY A 193 6.86 -7.66 6.37
C GLY A 193 5.63 -6.79 6.61
N LYS A 194 5.79 -5.46 6.66
CA LYS A 194 4.67 -4.51 6.82
C LYS A 194 3.69 -4.55 5.64
N SER A 195 4.20 -4.78 4.44
CA SER A 195 3.40 -4.78 3.21
C SER A 195 3.10 -6.19 2.67
N ILE A 196 3.26 -7.23 3.51
CA ILE A 196 3.19 -8.64 3.11
C ILE A 196 1.82 -9.04 2.53
N LEU A 197 0.78 -8.26 2.80
CA LEU A 197 -0.55 -8.45 2.24
C LEU A 197 -0.55 -8.40 0.70
N HIS A 198 0.37 -7.69 0.07
CA HIS A 198 0.52 -7.70 -1.39
C HIS A 198 0.99 -9.08 -1.91
N LEU A 199 1.86 -9.78 -1.17
CA LEU A 199 2.27 -11.14 -1.51
C LEU A 199 1.11 -12.13 -1.32
N LEU A 200 0.29 -11.92 -0.28
CA LEU A 200 -0.90 -12.72 -0.06
C LEU A 200 -1.91 -12.60 -1.22
N VAL A 201 -2.06 -11.41 -1.82
CA VAL A 201 -2.86 -11.25 -3.05
C VAL A 201 -2.33 -12.15 -4.16
N SER A 202 -1.02 -12.15 -4.38
CA SER A 202 -0.38 -13.01 -5.39
C SER A 202 -0.60 -14.50 -5.09
N ASP A 203 -0.42 -14.94 -3.84
CA ASP A 203 -0.65 -16.33 -3.41
C ASP A 203 -2.09 -16.79 -3.74
N MET A 204 -3.08 -15.95 -3.43
CA MET A 204 -4.51 -16.22 -3.73
C MET A 204 -4.77 -16.37 -5.24
N VAL A 205 -4.22 -15.46 -6.05
CA VAL A 205 -4.43 -15.50 -7.50
C VAL A 205 -3.73 -16.71 -8.13
N LEU A 206 -2.47 -16.97 -7.77
CA LEU A 206 -1.73 -18.13 -8.26
C LEU A 206 -2.43 -19.44 -7.92
N HIS A 207 -3.04 -19.54 -6.74
CA HIS A 207 -3.86 -20.70 -6.40
C HIS A 207 -5.06 -20.86 -7.34
N ILE A 208 -5.82 -19.79 -7.59
CA ILE A 208 -7.02 -19.83 -8.45
C ILE A 208 -6.69 -20.24 -9.90
N ILE A 209 -5.58 -19.73 -10.44
CA ILE A 209 -5.14 -20.04 -11.81
C ILE A 209 -4.28 -21.30 -11.89
N LYS A 210 -4.08 -22.00 -10.76
CA LYS A 210 -3.28 -23.24 -10.65
C LYS A 210 -1.82 -23.05 -11.10
N LYS A 211 -1.19 -21.98 -10.65
CA LYS A 211 0.20 -21.57 -10.93
C LYS A 211 1.07 -21.42 -9.68
N GLN A 212 0.80 -22.21 -8.64
CA GLN A 212 1.53 -22.14 -7.38
C GLN A 212 3.03 -22.46 -7.54
N GLU A 213 3.45 -23.15 -8.61
CA GLU A 213 4.85 -23.36 -8.94
C GLU A 213 5.63 -22.06 -9.17
N LEU A 214 4.93 -20.96 -9.51
CA LEU A 214 5.53 -19.66 -9.78
C LEU A 214 5.64 -18.77 -8.52
N THR A 215 5.18 -19.24 -7.35
CA THR A 215 5.10 -18.45 -6.11
C THR A 215 6.41 -17.73 -5.78
N HIS A 216 7.56 -18.42 -5.88
CA HIS A 216 8.84 -17.79 -5.56
C HIS A 216 9.21 -16.66 -6.54
N GLN A 217 8.89 -16.81 -7.82
CA GLN A 217 9.20 -15.79 -8.82
C GLN A 217 8.30 -14.56 -8.65
N PHE A 218 7.02 -14.79 -8.34
CA PHE A 218 6.08 -13.72 -7.99
C PHE A 218 6.45 -13.04 -6.68
N ASP A 219 6.90 -13.77 -5.65
CA ASP A 219 7.41 -13.17 -4.41
C ASP A 219 8.56 -12.20 -4.68
N ASN A 220 9.48 -12.56 -5.57
CA ASN A 220 10.60 -11.67 -5.91
C ASN A 220 10.13 -10.39 -6.62
N MET A 221 9.20 -10.52 -7.58
CA MET A 221 8.55 -9.37 -8.22
C MET A 221 7.84 -8.48 -7.20
N MET A 222 7.03 -9.09 -6.33
CA MET A 222 6.22 -8.38 -5.35
C MET A 222 7.07 -7.70 -4.27
N LYS A 223 8.19 -8.30 -3.86
CA LYS A 223 9.14 -7.66 -2.93
C LYS A 223 9.75 -6.41 -3.53
N SER A 224 10.16 -6.44 -4.80
CA SER A 224 10.67 -5.23 -5.47
C SER A 224 9.58 -4.17 -5.65
N PHE A 225 8.35 -4.60 -5.95
CA PHE A 225 7.20 -3.69 -6.01
C PHE A 225 6.89 -3.04 -4.66
N ILE A 226 6.96 -3.80 -3.56
CA ILE A 226 6.80 -3.25 -2.21
C ILE A 226 7.88 -2.21 -1.92
N MET A 227 9.14 -2.48 -2.22
CA MET A 227 10.20 -1.48 -1.99
C MET A 227 9.95 -0.20 -2.78
N TYR A 228 9.43 -0.31 -4.00
CA TYR A 228 9.02 0.84 -4.80
C TYR A 228 7.88 1.64 -4.14
N LEU A 229 6.87 0.97 -3.58
CA LEU A 229 5.79 1.63 -2.83
C LEU A 229 6.29 2.28 -1.54
N THR A 230 7.12 1.57 -0.76
CA THR A 230 7.73 2.09 0.47
C THR A 230 8.55 3.34 0.18
N LEU A 231 9.32 3.36 -0.92
CA LEU A 231 10.04 4.58 -1.30
C LEU A 231 9.09 5.76 -1.58
N GLN A 232 7.95 5.53 -2.23
CA GLN A 232 6.98 6.60 -2.48
C GLN A 232 6.37 7.15 -1.18
N ASP A 233 6.11 6.27 -0.21
CA ASP A 233 5.59 6.61 1.12
C ASP A 233 6.63 7.42 1.91
N ASP A 234 7.85 6.89 2.04
CA ASP A 234 8.95 7.51 2.78
C ASP A 234 9.32 8.92 2.26
N VAL A 235 9.13 9.19 0.97
CA VAL A 235 9.38 10.52 0.38
C VAL A 235 8.33 11.53 0.82
N LEU A 236 7.09 11.10 1.03
CA LEU A 236 6.01 11.95 1.50
C LEU A 236 6.09 12.17 3.00
N ASP A 237 6.59 11.17 3.73
CA ASP A 237 6.55 11.11 5.18
C ASP A 237 7.91 11.37 5.85
N ILE A 238 8.89 11.94 5.13
CA ILE A 238 10.26 12.20 5.63
C ILE A 238 10.27 12.80 7.05
N MET A 239 9.49 13.86 7.28
CA MET A 239 9.45 14.52 8.58
C MET A 239 8.71 13.70 9.64
N GLU A 240 7.64 13.03 9.26
CA GLU A 240 6.86 12.16 10.15
C GLU A 240 7.70 10.96 10.60
N ASP A 241 8.40 10.32 9.67
CA ASP A 241 9.34 9.23 9.93
C ASP A 241 10.47 9.66 10.86
N ILE A 242 11.00 10.87 10.66
CA ILE A 242 12.06 11.40 11.52
C ILE A 242 11.56 11.66 12.94
N GLN A 243 10.38 12.27 13.07
CA GLN A 243 9.73 12.55 14.35
C GLN A 243 9.38 11.28 15.13
N LYS A 244 8.89 10.27 14.42
CA LYS A 244 8.48 8.99 15.00
C LYS A 244 9.60 7.98 15.09
N GLN A 245 10.78 8.31 14.58
CA GLN A 245 11.93 7.40 14.53
C GLN A 245 11.60 6.09 13.81
N GLN A 246 10.83 6.20 12.72
CA GLN A 246 10.43 5.06 11.91
C GLN A 246 11.52 4.70 10.88
N PRO A 247 11.72 3.39 10.61
CA PRO A 247 12.64 2.97 9.56
C PRO A 247 12.17 3.47 8.18
N SER A 248 13.04 4.22 7.48
CA SER A 248 12.78 4.73 6.13
C SER A 248 14.04 4.80 5.27
N HIS A 249 13.89 4.94 3.95
CA HIS A 249 14.99 5.08 2.99
C HIS A 249 15.86 6.32 3.23
N PHE A 250 15.27 7.37 3.84
CA PHE A 250 15.88 8.69 3.96
C PHE A 250 16.38 8.98 5.36
N TYR A 251 15.80 8.43 6.43
CA TYR A 251 16.25 8.71 7.80
C TYR A 251 17.77 8.49 7.95
N PRO A 252 18.35 7.31 7.60
CA PRO A 252 19.77 7.07 7.80
C PRO A 252 20.66 8.07 7.04
N TRP A 253 20.22 8.54 5.87
CA TRP A 253 20.94 9.51 5.06
C TRP A 253 20.80 10.94 5.59
N ILE A 254 19.60 11.36 6.01
CA ILE A 254 19.36 12.68 6.59
C ILE A 254 20.13 12.85 7.89
N SER A 255 20.15 11.80 8.70
CA SER A 255 20.73 11.84 10.04
C SER A 255 22.20 11.43 10.13
N ASP A 256 22.82 11.07 9.00
CA ASP A 256 24.17 10.47 8.94
C ASP A 256 24.32 9.28 9.89
N GLY A 257 23.25 8.49 10.02
CA GLY A 257 23.19 7.35 10.93
C GLY A 257 23.22 7.73 12.42
N LYS A 258 22.61 8.86 12.82
CA LYS A 258 22.50 9.27 14.24
C LYS A 258 21.07 9.62 14.67
N ILE A 259 20.74 9.45 15.95
CA ILE A 259 19.41 9.84 16.45
C ILE A 259 19.30 11.36 16.44
N ILE A 260 18.25 11.88 15.80
CA ILE A 260 17.89 13.30 15.86
C ILE A 260 16.99 13.48 17.07
N GLU A 261 17.58 13.90 18.19
CA GLU A 261 16.86 14.23 19.41
C GLU A 261 16.24 15.64 19.30
N SER A 262 15.09 15.87 19.95
CA SER A 262 14.46 17.19 20.11
C SER A 262 14.23 17.95 18.79
N ILE A 263 13.34 17.41 17.95
CA ILE A 263 12.96 18.02 16.67
C ILE A 263 12.13 19.28 16.91
N ASP A 264 12.77 20.43 16.74
CA ASP A 264 12.12 21.73 16.69
C ASP A 264 11.96 22.22 15.24
N GLU A 265 11.38 23.41 15.07
CA GLU A 265 11.15 24.01 13.76
C GLU A 265 12.45 24.23 12.95
N ASN A 266 13.57 24.50 13.64
CA ASN A 266 14.86 24.71 12.97
C ASN A 266 15.44 23.39 12.46
N VAL A 267 15.31 22.32 13.25
CA VAL A 267 15.70 20.96 12.84
C VAL A 267 14.87 20.52 11.64
N GLU A 268 13.55 20.73 11.67
CA GLU A 268 12.67 20.42 10.54
C GLU A 268 13.08 21.16 9.26
N LYS A 269 13.33 22.47 9.35
CA LYS A 269 13.84 23.26 8.23
C LYS A 269 15.19 22.73 7.73
N ALA A 270 16.12 22.40 8.62
CA ALA A 270 17.43 21.88 8.25
C ALA A 270 17.34 20.52 7.53
N VAL A 271 16.45 19.64 8.00
CA VAL A 271 16.17 18.35 7.36
C VAL A 271 15.63 18.55 5.95
N LEU A 272 14.61 19.40 5.78
CA LEU A 272 14.03 19.69 4.47
C LEU A 272 15.07 20.33 3.53
N LEU A 273 15.86 21.28 4.03
CA LEU A 273 16.97 21.87 3.25
C LEU A 273 18.00 20.82 2.85
N LYS A 274 18.37 19.88 3.73
CA LYS A 274 19.26 18.77 3.38
C LYS A 274 18.65 17.91 2.28
N PHE A 275 17.35 17.60 2.35
CA PHE A 275 16.67 16.85 1.29
C PHE A 275 16.69 17.58 -0.07
N TYR A 276 16.26 18.84 -0.11
CA TYR A 276 16.14 19.59 -1.36
C TYR A 276 17.50 20.00 -1.95
N LEU A 277 18.43 20.47 -1.12
CA LEU A 277 19.71 21.05 -1.57
C LEU A 277 20.90 20.10 -1.42
N GLY A 278 20.77 19.03 -0.63
CA GLY A 278 21.87 18.13 -0.27
C GLY A 278 21.93 16.83 -1.08
N GLY A 279 21.13 16.68 -2.14
CA GLY A 279 21.14 15.48 -2.99
C GLY A 279 20.02 14.46 -2.72
N GLY A 280 19.00 14.82 -1.93
CA GLY A 280 17.90 13.92 -1.58
C GLY A 280 16.99 13.59 -2.76
N ILE A 281 16.80 14.54 -3.68
CA ILE A 281 16.01 14.35 -4.91
C ILE A 281 16.71 13.36 -5.84
N GLU A 282 18.01 13.51 -6.04
CA GLU A 282 18.84 12.63 -6.86
C GLU A 282 18.87 11.21 -6.28
N ARG A 283 19.00 11.10 -4.95
CA ARG A 283 18.88 9.81 -4.25
C ARG A 283 17.53 9.15 -4.50
N CYS A 284 16.44 9.91 -4.49
CA CYS A 284 15.11 9.39 -4.78
C CYS A 284 15.02 8.87 -6.22
N GLU A 285 15.52 9.64 -7.19
CA GLU A 285 15.56 9.27 -8.60
C GLU A 285 16.36 7.97 -8.84
N ASP A 286 17.53 7.83 -8.19
CA ASP A 286 18.35 6.62 -8.27
C ASP A 286 17.61 5.38 -7.71
N LEU A 287 16.95 5.52 -6.55
CA LEU A 287 16.20 4.43 -5.93
C LEU A 287 14.95 4.05 -6.76
N ILE A 288 14.25 5.02 -7.34
CA ILE A 288 13.13 4.78 -8.26
C ILE A 288 13.60 3.98 -9.47
N ASN A 289 14.69 4.42 -10.11
CA ASN A 289 15.22 3.74 -11.28
C ASN A 289 15.65 2.30 -10.95
N LYS A 290 16.34 2.10 -9.82
CA LYS A 290 16.73 0.78 -9.31
C LYS A 290 15.51 -0.13 -9.12
N TYR A 291 14.49 0.31 -8.38
CA TYR A 291 13.34 -0.56 -8.10
C TYR A 291 12.49 -0.83 -9.33
N VAL A 292 12.32 0.14 -10.23
CA VAL A 292 11.64 -0.07 -11.52
C VAL A 292 12.39 -1.12 -12.36
N GLU A 293 13.72 -1.03 -12.43
CA GLU A 293 14.55 -2.02 -13.14
C GLU A 293 14.46 -3.42 -12.50
N ASP A 294 14.51 -3.50 -11.16
CA ASP A 294 14.36 -4.74 -10.42
C ASP A 294 13.00 -5.41 -10.70
N ILE A 295 11.91 -4.63 -10.71
CA ILE A 295 10.57 -5.14 -11.02
C ILE A 295 10.51 -5.63 -12.47
N ILE A 296 10.98 -4.85 -13.45
CA ILE A 296 10.98 -5.24 -14.86
C ILE A 296 11.79 -6.52 -15.08
N THR A 297 12.95 -6.62 -14.43
CA THR A 297 13.82 -7.79 -14.49
C THR A 297 13.15 -9.01 -13.86
N ALA A 298 12.48 -8.85 -12.71
CA ALA A 298 11.72 -9.93 -12.08
C ALA A 298 10.57 -10.40 -12.98
N VAL A 299 9.79 -9.47 -13.53
CA VAL A 299 8.67 -9.77 -14.44
C VAL A 299 9.14 -10.56 -15.66
N LYS A 300 10.22 -10.14 -16.31
CA LYS A 300 10.78 -10.83 -17.50
C LYS A 300 11.28 -12.25 -17.22
N LYS A 301 11.63 -12.56 -15.96
CA LYS A 301 12.08 -13.91 -15.54
C LYS A 301 10.92 -14.85 -15.23
N ILE A 302 9.71 -14.33 -15.02
CA ILE A 302 8.51 -15.14 -14.78
C ILE A 302 8.04 -15.69 -16.13
N ASN A 303 7.90 -17.01 -16.23
CA ASN A 303 7.33 -17.65 -17.41
C ASN A 303 5.79 -17.56 -17.40
N HIS A 304 5.25 -16.33 -17.35
CA HIS A 304 3.82 -16.02 -17.24
C HIS A 304 3.53 -14.66 -17.90
N PRO A 305 2.41 -14.47 -18.61
CA PRO A 305 2.11 -13.20 -19.26
C PRO A 305 1.75 -12.12 -18.24
N LEU A 306 2.55 -11.06 -18.19
CA LEU A 306 2.48 -9.96 -17.21
C LEU A 306 2.69 -8.58 -17.87
N LYS A 307 2.25 -8.41 -19.11
CA LYS A 307 2.36 -7.14 -19.85
C LYS A 307 1.61 -6.00 -19.13
N SER A 308 0.41 -6.28 -18.63
CA SER A 308 -0.42 -5.33 -17.87
C SER A 308 0.30 -4.83 -16.62
N TRP A 309 1.11 -5.68 -15.97
CA TRP A 309 1.96 -5.26 -14.85
C TRP A 309 3.05 -4.28 -15.29
N LEU A 310 3.75 -4.55 -16.39
CA LEU A 310 4.78 -3.63 -16.91
C LEU A 310 4.19 -2.26 -17.27
N GLU A 311 3.01 -2.24 -17.89
CA GLU A 311 2.30 -0.99 -18.23
C GLU A 311 1.91 -0.20 -16.97
N VAL A 312 1.49 -0.87 -15.89
CA VAL A 312 1.22 -0.22 -14.59
C VAL A 312 2.48 0.37 -13.99
N ILE A 313 3.59 -0.37 -13.99
CA ILE A 313 4.87 0.12 -13.44
C ILE A 313 5.36 1.34 -14.23
N GLU A 314 5.24 1.32 -15.57
CA GLU A 314 5.56 2.48 -16.41
C GLU A 314 4.71 3.70 -16.03
N ARG A 315 3.40 3.52 -15.85
CA ARG A 315 2.48 4.61 -15.48
C ARG A 315 2.76 5.18 -14.09
N MET A 316 3.03 4.30 -13.13
CA MET A 316 3.44 4.72 -11.79
C MET A 316 4.75 5.49 -11.85
N SER A 317 5.74 4.99 -12.61
CA SER A 317 7.03 5.67 -12.80
C SER A 317 6.86 7.07 -13.41
N LEU A 318 5.99 7.23 -14.41
CA LEU A 318 5.69 8.56 -14.99
C LEU A 318 5.11 9.52 -13.95
N LYS A 319 4.11 9.10 -13.17
CA LYS A 319 3.54 9.96 -12.11
C LYS A 319 4.57 10.31 -11.03
N THR A 320 5.46 9.37 -10.68
CA THR A 320 6.54 9.62 -9.73
C THR A 320 7.57 10.60 -10.29
N LYS A 321 7.90 10.51 -11.59
CA LYS A 321 8.78 11.48 -12.27
C LYS A 321 8.18 12.88 -12.29
N ASP A 322 6.90 13.03 -12.63
CA ASP A 322 6.20 14.33 -12.58
C ASP A 322 6.30 14.95 -11.16
N LYS A 323 6.21 14.12 -10.12
CA LYS A 323 6.38 14.56 -8.73
C LYS A 323 7.82 14.98 -8.42
N LEU A 324 8.82 14.21 -8.88
CA LEU A 324 10.24 14.59 -8.74
C LEU A 324 10.54 15.92 -9.45
N ASP A 325 9.98 16.15 -10.62
CA ASP A 325 10.17 17.40 -11.35
C ASP A 325 9.62 18.60 -10.56
N SER A 326 8.50 18.41 -9.82
CA SER A 326 8.01 19.43 -8.89
C SER A 326 8.98 19.71 -7.74
N PHE A 327 9.71 18.70 -7.27
CA PHE A 327 10.74 18.90 -6.24
C PHE A 327 11.97 19.61 -6.80
N LYS A 328 12.38 19.28 -8.03
CA LYS A 328 13.47 19.97 -8.73
C LYS A 328 13.15 21.45 -8.92
N ALA A 329 11.92 21.79 -9.29
CA ALA A 329 11.49 23.19 -9.38
C ALA A 329 11.62 23.94 -8.04
N VAL A 330 11.18 23.32 -6.93
CA VAL A 330 11.35 23.91 -5.58
C VAL A 330 12.83 24.09 -5.22
N ARG A 331 13.68 23.09 -5.51
CA ARG A 331 15.13 23.21 -5.31
C ARG A 331 15.71 24.39 -6.10
N ASP A 332 15.32 24.54 -7.36
CA ASP A 332 15.85 25.60 -8.23
C ASP A 332 15.41 26.99 -7.73
N GLU A 333 14.17 27.12 -7.24
CA GLU A 333 13.70 28.34 -6.56
C GLU A 333 14.51 28.64 -5.28
N LEU A 334 14.77 27.63 -4.45
CA LEU A 334 15.58 27.78 -3.24
C LEU A 334 17.01 28.24 -3.57
N HIS A 335 17.64 27.63 -4.58
CA HIS A 335 18.96 28.08 -5.05
C HIS A 335 18.94 29.53 -5.53
N PHE A 336 17.90 29.92 -6.27
CA PHE A 336 17.74 31.30 -6.73
C PHE A 336 17.63 32.27 -5.54
N PHE A 337 16.77 31.99 -4.56
CA PHE A 337 16.64 32.84 -3.36
C PHE A 337 17.94 32.97 -2.58
N LEU A 338 18.68 31.86 -2.38
CA LEU A 338 19.97 31.89 -1.70
C LEU A 338 21.01 32.69 -2.48
N SER A 339 20.99 32.65 -3.81
CA SER A 339 21.89 33.42 -4.66
C SER A 339 21.64 34.94 -4.63
N GLN A 340 20.42 35.38 -4.26
CA GLN A 340 20.07 36.79 -4.11
C GLN A 340 20.43 37.38 -2.74
N GLN A 341 20.69 36.53 -1.74
CA GLN A 341 21.06 36.94 -0.38
C GLN A 341 22.60 36.97 -0.16
N GLY A 342 23.38 36.55 -1.16
CA GLY A 342 24.84 36.49 -1.13
C GLY A 342 25.53 37.73 -1.69
#